data_AF-A0A3D3WXC2-F1
#
_entry.id   AF-A0A3D3WXC2-F1
#
_cell.length_a   1.000
_cell.length_b   1.000
_cell.length_c   1.000
_cell.angle_alpha   90.00
_cell.angle_beta   90.00
_cell.angle_gamma   90.00
#
_symmetry.space_group_name_H-M   'P 1'
#
loop_
_entity.id
_entity.type
_entity.pdbx_description
1 polymer ?
#
loop_
_entity_poly.entity_id
_entity_poly.type
_entity_poly.pdbx_seq_one_letter_code
_entity_poly.pdbx_strand_id
1 'polypeptide(L)'
;MFVFGRNQWLKKGEIFSLVFGLFSRFSVTEVRVNDGAACQQCAVECRGSDGNCIDCYPCFQRANDREINLRPPDGGLGRNEPVTDDLLALVVLMLGTVTFDGFSATPAWDDFRRFSVDLMGAGGGDVLNSLVLADTLGVLLVPVGFLLVYLLFARFMARYAKGRAGALEIARIFGFSLIPIALAYNIAHFINLLLIQGQLIIPLSSDPFSFGWDLFGTVDYSLNLTIINPRVLWFLSVALIVLGHVLAVYLAHLAAVRTFGDRVTVMKGQYPMLTLMVVYTVISLWIIAQPIIE
;
A
#
# COMPACT_ATOMS: atom_id res chain seq x y z
N MET A 1 7.54 -22.21 5.94
CA MET A 1 6.56 -23.22 5.44
C MET A 1 6.56 -24.54 6.21
N PHE A 2 7.73 -25.11 6.55
CA PHE A 2 7.81 -26.40 7.27
C PHE A 2 7.22 -26.38 8.69
N VAL A 3 7.41 -25.28 9.44
CA VAL A 3 6.97 -25.15 10.85
C VAL A 3 5.48 -24.76 10.97
N PHE A 4 5.02 -23.79 10.17
CA PHE A 4 3.66 -23.24 10.29
C PHE A 4 2.68 -23.73 9.23
N GLY A 5 3.14 -24.51 8.25
CA GLY A 5 2.38 -24.89 7.06
C GLY A 5 2.38 -23.81 5.97
N ARG A 6 2.20 -24.22 4.71
CA ARG A 6 2.18 -23.34 3.52
C ARG A 6 1.16 -22.20 3.63
N ASN A 7 -0.09 -22.55 3.93
CA ASN A 7 -1.19 -21.59 3.86
C ASN A 7 -1.13 -20.53 4.98
N GLN A 8 -0.69 -20.91 6.19
CA GLN A 8 -0.52 -19.94 7.28
C GLN A 8 0.68 -19.02 7.03
N TRP A 9 1.77 -19.54 6.47
CA TRP A 9 2.91 -18.70 6.08
C TRP A 9 2.53 -17.67 5.02
N LEU A 10 1.87 -18.07 3.94
CA LEU A 10 1.43 -17.15 2.88
C LEU A 10 0.39 -16.14 3.39
N LYS A 11 -0.46 -16.52 4.34
CA LYS A 11 -1.49 -15.63 4.89
C LYS A 11 -0.98 -14.64 5.93
N LYS A 12 0.12 -14.94 6.65
CA LYS A 12 0.54 -14.14 7.81
C LYS A 12 2.01 -13.74 7.84
N GLY A 13 2.90 -14.52 7.22
CA GLY A 13 4.36 -14.36 7.34
C GLY A 13 5.06 -13.84 6.10
N GLU A 14 4.39 -13.86 4.95
CA GLU A 14 4.98 -13.50 3.66
C GLU A 14 4.37 -12.18 3.15
N ILE A 15 5.21 -11.13 3.11
CA ILE A 15 4.78 -9.75 2.86
C ILE A 15 4.19 -9.56 1.46
N PHE A 16 4.73 -10.21 0.43
CA PHE A 16 4.24 -10.08 -0.93
C PHE A 16 2.82 -10.65 -1.04
N SER A 17 2.56 -11.84 -0.49
CA SER A 17 1.24 -12.46 -0.46
C SER A 17 0.23 -11.59 0.30
N LEU A 18 0.64 -10.96 1.40
CA LEU A 18 -0.20 -10.03 2.16
C LEU A 18 -0.54 -8.79 1.33
N VAL A 19 0.47 -8.12 0.77
CA VAL A 19 0.31 -6.89 -0.01
C VAL A 19 -0.48 -7.13 -1.30
N PHE A 20 -0.11 -8.15 -2.09
CA PHE A 20 -0.84 -8.51 -3.30
C PHE A 20 -2.22 -9.07 -2.98
N GLY A 21 -2.42 -9.71 -1.83
CA GLY A 21 -3.76 -10.06 -1.34
C GLY A 21 -4.63 -8.83 -1.13
N LEU A 22 -4.08 -7.75 -0.55
CA LEU A 22 -4.80 -6.47 -0.40
C LEU A 22 -5.08 -5.82 -1.75
N PHE A 23 -4.09 -5.77 -2.64
CA PHE A 23 -4.28 -5.20 -3.98
C PHE A 23 -5.22 -6.03 -4.86
N SER A 24 -5.27 -7.35 -4.67
CA SER A 24 -6.22 -8.22 -5.39
C SER A 24 -7.68 -7.89 -5.04
N ARG A 25 -7.95 -7.16 -3.96
CA ARG A 25 -9.31 -6.65 -3.70
C ARG A 25 -9.77 -5.62 -4.74
N PHE A 26 -8.85 -5.10 -5.55
CA PHE A 26 -9.11 -4.30 -6.74
C PHE A 26 -9.44 -5.11 -8.01
N SER A 27 -9.40 -6.45 -7.94
CA SER A 27 -9.63 -7.30 -9.10
C SER A 27 -11.06 -7.21 -9.60
N VAL A 28 -11.21 -7.26 -10.93
CA VAL A 28 -12.53 -7.34 -11.62
C VAL A 28 -13.18 -8.72 -11.43
N THR A 29 -12.43 -9.70 -10.93
CA THR A 29 -12.89 -11.07 -10.69
C THR A 29 -12.84 -11.39 -9.20
N GLU A 30 -13.84 -12.10 -8.68
CA GLU A 30 -13.81 -12.68 -7.35
C GLU A 30 -14.02 -14.19 -7.42
N VAL A 31 -13.41 -14.93 -6.50
CA VAL A 31 -13.67 -16.36 -6.32
C VAL A 31 -14.59 -16.55 -5.12
N ARG A 32 -15.66 -17.32 -5.29
CA ARG A 32 -16.66 -17.59 -4.24
C ARG A 32 -16.84 -19.08 -4.02
N VAL A 33 -16.98 -19.46 -2.76
CA VAL A 33 -17.37 -20.81 -2.34
C VAL A 33 -18.80 -20.74 -1.81
N ASN A 34 -19.73 -21.42 -2.48
CA ASN A 34 -21.14 -21.47 -2.08
C ASN A 34 -21.39 -22.49 -0.96
N ASP A 35 -20.56 -23.52 -0.89
CA ASP A 35 -20.64 -24.53 0.16
C ASP A 35 -20.14 -23.97 1.51
N GLY A 36 -21.10 -23.58 2.36
CA GLY A 36 -20.84 -23.07 3.70
C GLY A 36 -20.12 -24.08 4.61
N ALA A 37 -20.27 -25.39 4.39
CA ALA A 37 -19.57 -26.42 5.16
C ALA A 37 -18.10 -26.51 4.75
N ALA A 38 -17.82 -26.48 3.44
CA ALA A 38 -16.44 -26.41 2.93
C ALA A 38 -15.71 -25.13 3.39
N CYS A 39 -16.44 -24.01 3.51
CA CYS A 39 -15.92 -22.75 4.06
C CYS A 39 -15.55 -22.87 5.55
N GLN A 40 -16.38 -23.53 6.38
CA GLN A 40 -16.13 -23.72 7.81
C GLN A 40 -14.99 -24.70 8.11
N GLN A 41 -14.87 -25.77 7.33
CA GLN A 41 -13.85 -26.82 7.54
C GLN A 41 -12.47 -26.44 6.98
N CYS A 42 -12.36 -25.29 6.32
CA CYS A 42 -11.13 -24.82 5.73
C CYS A 42 -10.13 -24.42 6.84
N ALA A 43 -8.89 -24.90 6.75
CA ALA A 43 -7.84 -24.67 7.76
C ALA A 43 -7.39 -23.19 7.91
N VAL A 44 -8.02 -22.28 7.16
CA VAL A 44 -7.67 -20.88 7.05
C VAL A 44 -8.94 -20.09 7.35
N GLU A 45 -8.89 -19.17 8.33
CA GLU A 45 -10.03 -18.31 8.72
C GLU A 45 -10.39 -17.32 7.59
N CYS A 46 -11.13 -17.79 6.59
CA CYS A 46 -11.49 -17.03 5.39
C CYS A 46 -12.94 -16.55 5.39
N ARG A 47 -13.68 -16.84 6.46
CA ARG A 47 -15.09 -16.50 6.55
C ARG A 47 -15.23 -15.01 6.89
N GLY A 48 -15.88 -14.27 6.00
CA GLY A 48 -16.22 -12.86 6.27
C GLY A 48 -17.29 -12.73 7.37
N SER A 49 -17.50 -11.50 7.83
CA SER A 49 -18.57 -11.16 8.79
C SER A 49 -19.98 -11.41 8.24
N ASP A 50 -20.11 -11.37 6.92
CA ASP A 50 -21.28 -11.71 6.11
C ASP A 50 -21.49 -13.23 5.97
N GLY A 51 -20.59 -14.04 6.53
CA GLY A 51 -20.66 -15.50 6.52
C GLY A 51 -20.20 -16.16 5.21
N ASN A 52 -19.87 -15.36 4.19
CA ASN A 52 -19.43 -15.82 2.87
C ASN A 52 -17.91 -16.07 2.84
N CYS A 53 -17.50 -17.07 2.05
CA CYS A 53 -16.09 -17.31 1.69
C CYS A 53 -15.82 -16.75 0.29
N ILE A 54 -15.27 -15.54 0.23
CA ILE A 54 -14.90 -14.85 -1.03
C ILE A 54 -13.40 -14.55 -0.97
N ASP A 55 -12.72 -14.61 -2.13
CA ASP A 55 -11.27 -14.38 -2.30
C ASP A 55 -10.38 -15.31 -1.47
N CYS A 56 -10.90 -16.48 -1.10
CA CYS A 56 -10.12 -17.50 -0.40
C CYS A 56 -9.77 -18.67 -1.31
N TYR A 57 -8.65 -18.52 -2.03
CA TYR A 57 -8.11 -19.54 -2.93
C TYR A 57 -7.91 -20.93 -2.29
N PRO A 58 -7.41 -21.07 -1.04
CA PRO A 58 -7.29 -22.38 -0.41
C PRO A 58 -8.63 -23.11 -0.24
N CYS A 59 -9.71 -22.40 0.08
CA CYS A 59 -11.02 -23.01 0.22
C CYS A 59 -11.66 -23.25 -1.15
N PHE A 60 -11.47 -22.35 -2.11
CA PHE A 60 -11.90 -22.52 -3.50
C PHE A 60 -11.30 -23.76 -4.19
N GLN A 61 -10.05 -24.11 -3.86
CA GLN A 61 -9.40 -25.32 -4.37
C GLN A 61 -10.01 -26.62 -3.80
N ARG A 62 -10.59 -26.57 -2.60
CA ARG A 62 -11.17 -27.74 -1.92
C ARG A 62 -12.68 -27.88 -2.12
N ALA A 63 -13.36 -26.78 -2.43
CA ALA A 63 -14.79 -26.77 -2.61
C ALA A 63 -15.21 -27.46 -3.92
N ASN A 64 -16.29 -28.24 -3.85
CA ASN A 64 -16.94 -28.80 -5.03
C ASN A 64 -17.84 -27.77 -5.71
N ASP A 65 -18.53 -26.94 -4.93
CA ASP A 65 -19.39 -25.87 -5.42
C ASP A 65 -18.69 -24.51 -5.32
N ARG A 66 -18.32 -23.96 -6.47
CA ARG A 66 -17.44 -22.79 -6.59
C ARG A 66 -17.80 -21.95 -7.81
N GLU A 67 -17.68 -20.64 -7.65
CA GLU A 67 -18.03 -19.66 -8.67
C GLU A 67 -16.90 -18.65 -8.88
N ILE A 68 -16.79 -18.17 -10.11
CA ILE A 68 -15.96 -17.02 -10.46
C ILE A 68 -16.93 -15.92 -10.91
N ASN A 69 -17.00 -14.84 -10.14
CA ASN A 69 -17.93 -13.75 -10.38
C ASN A 69 -17.19 -12.49 -10.84
N LEU A 70 -17.84 -11.68 -11.67
CA LEU A 70 -17.34 -10.36 -12.04
C LEU A 70 -17.80 -9.34 -10.98
N ARG A 71 -16.90 -8.44 -10.58
CA ARG A 71 -17.16 -7.36 -9.63
C ARG A 71 -16.54 -6.04 -10.11
N PRO A 72 -17.06 -4.88 -9.70
CA PRO A 72 -16.36 -3.63 -9.91
C PRO A 72 -15.00 -3.65 -9.16
N PRO A 73 -13.96 -2.95 -9.66
CA PRO A 73 -12.63 -2.98 -9.07
C PRO A 73 -12.63 -2.71 -7.56
N ASP A 74 -13.33 -1.71 -7.07
CA ASP A 74 -13.39 -1.35 -5.64
C ASP A 74 -14.29 -2.26 -4.78
N GLY A 75 -15.03 -3.19 -5.39
CA GLY A 75 -16.04 -4.01 -4.72
C GLY A 75 -15.49 -4.90 -3.60
N GLY A 76 -14.23 -5.36 -3.71
CA GLY A 76 -13.59 -6.21 -2.69
C GLY A 76 -13.20 -5.48 -1.40
N LEU A 77 -12.98 -4.15 -1.46
CA LEU A 77 -12.66 -3.31 -0.30
C LEU A 77 -13.90 -2.74 0.39
N GLY A 78 -15.02 -2.67 -0.33
CA GLY A 78 -16.30 -2.22 0.22
C GLY A 78 -16.94 -3.20 1.21
N ARG A 79 -16.40 -4.41 1.38
CA ARG A 79 -16.95 -5.43 2.28
C ARG A 79 -16.70 -5.09 3.74
N ASN A 80 -17.64 -5.45 4.62
CA ASN A 80 -17.59 -5.12 6.05
C ASN A 80 -16.71 -6.10 6.82
N GLU A 81 -15.45 -6.24 6.43
CA GLU A 81 -14.52 -7.15 7.10
C GLU A 81 -13.78 -6.42 8.24
N PRO A 82 -13.59 -7.09 9.40
CA PRO A 82 -12.84 -6.48 10.49
C PRO A 82 -11.37 -6.36 10.09
N VAL A 83 -10.83 -5.14 10.17
CA VAL A 83 -9.40 -4.89 10.02
C VAL A 83 -8.73 -5.17 11.35
N THR A 84 -7.73 -6.04 11.34
CA THR A 84 -6.90 -6.37 12.51
C THR A 84 -5.77 -5.35 12.71
N ASP A 85 -5.16 -5.30 13.89
CA ASP A 85 -4.12 -4.29 14.20
C ASP A 85 -2.88 -4.44 13.33
N ASP A 86 -2.47 -5.67 13.07
CA ASP A 86 -1.36 -6.01 12.16
C ASP A 86 -1.66 -5.55 10.74
N LEU A 87 -2.89 -5.71 10.27
CA LEU A 87 -3.29 -5.26 8.95
C LEU A 87 -3.33 -3.74 8.85
N LEU A 88 -3.82 -3.07 9.88
CA LEU A 88 -3.78 -1.61 9.95
C LEU A 88 -2.34 -1.10 9.94
N ALA A 89 -1.47 -1.70 10.76
CA ALA A 89 -0.06 -1.37 10.80
C ALA A 89 0.60 -1.58 9.44
N LEU A 90 0.29 -2.68 8.75
CA LEU A 90 0.79 -2.99 7.41
C LEU A 90 0.37 -1.91 6.39
N VAL A 91 -0.91 -1.53 6.35
CA VAL A 91 -1.40 -0.52 5.40
C VAL A 91 -0.71 0.81 5.64
N VAL A 92 -0.62 1.25 6.90
CA VAL A 92 0.05 2.51 7.26
C VAL A 92 1.55 2.44 6.97
N LEU A 93 2.19 1.30 7.24
CA LEU A 93 3.59 1.06 6.91
C LEU A 93 3.83 1.22 5.41
N MET A 94 3.01 0.58 4.57
CA MET A 94 3.11 0.71 3.11
C MET A 94 3.02 2.17 2.65
N LEU A 95 2.07 2.94 3.20
CA LEU A 95 1.95 4.37 2.90
C LEU A 95 3.18 5.16 3.36
N GLY A 96 3.61 4.94 4.60
CA GLY A 96 4.74 5.63 5.21
C GLY A 96 6.05 5.35 4.49
N THR A 97 6.34 4.09 4.16
CA THR A 97 7.60 3.69 3.51
C THR A 97 7.69 4.23 2.10
N VAL A 98 6.60 4.15 1.32
CA VAL A 98 6.62 4.64 -0.06
C VAL A 98 6.67 6.18 -0.10
N THR A 99 6.07 6.86 0.89
CA THR A 99 6.20 8.31 1.05
C THR A 99 7.61 8.70 1.44
N PHE A 100 8.25 7.95 2.34
CA PHE A 100 9.64 8.18 2.71
C PHE A 100 10.59 7.94 1.53
N ASP A 101 10.39 6.86 0.76
CA ASP A 101 11.16 6.56 -0.44
C ASP A 101 11.15 7.75 -1.41
N GLY A 102 9.95 8.25 -1.75
CA GLY A 102 9.83 9.44 -2.59
C GLY A 102 10.42 10.71 -1.96
N PHE A 103 10.20 10.93 -0.66
CA PHE A 103 10.74 12.10 0.05
C PHE A 103 12.27 12.08 0.15
N SER A 104 12.88 10.91 0.31
CA SER A 104 14.33 10.74 0.49
C SER A 104 15.14 11.13 -0.76
N ALA A 105 14.50 11.11 -1.93
CA ALA A 105 15.06 11.54 -3.21
C ALA A 105 14.90 13.04 -3.49
N THR A 106 14.30 13.81 -2.56
CA THR A 106 14.04 15.25 -2.74
C THR A 106 15.17 16.13 -2.19
N PRO A 107 15.33 17.37 -2.69
CA PRO A 107 16.28 18.33 -2.14
C PRO A 107 16.10 18.59 -0.64
N ALA A 108 14.86 18.58 -0.16
CA ALA A 108 14.55 18.83 1.24
C ALA A 108 15.15 17.77 2.18
N TRP A 109 15.19 16.50 1.75
CA TRP A 109 15.84 15.45 2.53
C TRP A 109 17.36 15.58 2.46
N ASP A 110 17.91 15.95 1.31
CA ASP A 110 19.35 16.17 1.17
C ASP A 110 19.87 17.28 2.10
N ASP A 111 19.13 18.38 2.21
CA ASP A 111 19.45 19.45 3.16
C ASP A 111 19.41 18.95 4.60
N PHE A 112 18.44 18.11 4.95
CA PHE A 112 18.37 17.48 6.28
C PHE A 112 19.54 16.53 6.55
N ARG A 113 19.97 15.75 5.54
CA ARG A 113 21.17 14.90 5.63
C ARG A 113 22.42 15.74 5.88
N ARG A 114 22.61 16.82 5.14
CA ARG A 114 23.74 17.75 5.33
C ARG A 114 23.74 18.41 6.70
N PHE A 115 22.58 18.85 7.17
CA PHE A 115 22.42 19.38 8.53
C PHE A 115 22.80 18.34 9.60
N SER A 116 22.40 17.08 9.41
CA SER A 116 22.76 16.00 10.33
C SER A 116 24.28 15.77 10.40
N VAL A 117 24.97 15.87 9.25
CA VAL A 117 26.43 15.79 9.16
C VAL A 117 27.11 16.98 9.84
N ASP A 118 26.61 18.20 9.62
CA ASP A 118 27.19 19.42 10.21
C ASP A 118 27.12 19.40 11.75
N LEU A 119 26.03 18.87 12.29
CA LEU A 119 25.79 18.81 13.74
C LEU A 119 26.50 17.67 14.46
N MET A 120 26.48 16.47 13.87
CA MET A 120 27.01 15.26 14.51
C MET A 120 28.42 14.89 14.02
N GLY A 121 28.93 15.61 13.02
CA GLY A 121 30.11 15.25 12.26
C GLY A 121 29.81 14.14 11.24
N ALA A 122 30.69 13.98 10.23
CA ALA A 122 30.56 12.93 9.22
C ALA A 122 30.68 11.51 9.82
N GLY A 123 31.30 11.36 10.99
CA GLY A 123 31.64 10.04 11.53
C GLY A 123 32.79 9.40 10.74
N GLY A 124 33.74 8.77 11.45
CA GLY A 124 35.00 8.30 10.86
C GLY A 124 34.97 6.91 10.20
N GLY A 125 33.79 6.30 9.98
CA GLY A 125 33.71 4.93 9.46
C GLY A 125 32.61 4.75 8.41
N ASP A 126 32.88 3.92 7.40
CA ASP A 126 32.01 3.66 6.24
C ASP A 126 30.63 3.09 6.61
N VAL A 127 30.49 2.49 7.79
CA VAL A 127 29.28 1.78 8.24
C VAL A 127 28.43 2.58 9.25
N LEU A 128 29.06 3.47 10.04
CA LEU A 128 28.38 4.31 11.05
C LEU A 128 28.66 5.79 10.75
N ASN A 129 28.32 6.21 9.54
CA ASN A 129 28.28 7.60 9.13
C ASN A 129 26.92 8.22 9.51
N SER A 130 26.90 9.50 9.86
CA SER A 130 25.68 10.26 10.19
C SER A 130 24.64 10.24 9.07
N LEU A 131 25.07 10.09 7.80
CA LEU A 131 24.19 9.93 6.64
C LEU A 131 23.38 8.62 6.68
N VAL A 132 24.06 7.48 6.86
CA VAL A 132 23.41 6.16 6.94
C VAL A 132 22.47 6.10 8.14
N LEU A 133 22.87 6.72 9.25
CA LEU A 133 22.03 6.83 10.43
C LEU A 133 20.76 7.66 10.16
N ALA A 134 20.87 8.80 9.46
CA ALA A 134 19.73 9.64 9.11
C ALA A 134 18.72 8.88 8.22
N ASP A 135 19.21 8.18 7.19
CA ASP A 135 18.35 7.38 6.30
C ASP A 135 17.70 6.20 7.04
N THR A 136 18.46 5.49 7.86
CA THR A 136 17.94 4.36 8.68
C THR A 136 16.87 4.83 9.65
N LEU A 137 17.08 5.98 10.31
CA LEU A 137 16.08 6.59 11.18
C LEU A 137 14.86 7.05 10.38
N GLY A 138 15.03 7.57 9.18
CA GLY A 138 13.93 7.95 8.30
C GLY A 138 13.00 6.77 7.96
N VAL A 139 13.58 5.63 7.56
CA VAL A 139 12.82 4.40 7.26
C VAL A 139 11.98 3.92 8.46
N LEU A 140 12.48 4.07 9.68
CA LEU A 140 11.77 3.65 10.90
C LEU A 140 10.79 4.71 11.42
N LEU A 141 11.21 5.96 11.51
CA LEU A 141 10.46 7.03 12.17
C LEU A 141 9.33 7.58 11.31
N VAL A 142 9.48 7.62 9.98
CA VAL A 142 8.44 8.19 9.11
C VAL A 142 7.17 7.34 9.14
N PRO A 143 7.19 6.00 8.97
CA PRO A 143 5.99 5.19 9.13
C PRO A 143 5.35 5.27 10.52
N VAL A 144 6.16 5.34 11.58
CA VAL A 144 5.67 5.53 12.96
C VAL A 144 4.97 6.89 13.09
N GLY A 145 5.56 7.95 12.53
CA GLY A 145 4.96 9.29 12.49
C GLY A 145 3.62 9.27 11.74
N PHE A 146 3.56 8.60 10.59
CA PHE A 146 2.32 8.39 9.83
C PHE A 146 1.25 7.69 10.67
N LEU A 147 1.61 6.63 11.40
CA LEU A 147 0.68 5.93 12.30
C LEU A 147 0.18 6.84 13.42
N LEU A 148 1.07 7.62 14.05
CA LEU A 148 0.68 8.54 15.11
C LEU A 148 -0.26 9.64 14.61
N VAL A 149 0.03 10.23 13.45
CA VAL A 149 -0.86 11.20 12.81
C VAL A 149 -2.19 10.55 12.47
N TYR A 150 -2.19 9.36 11.87
CA TYR A 150 -3.41 8.64 11.54
C TYR A 150 -4.27 8.36 12.79
N LEU A 151 -3.67 7.87 13.87
CA LEU A 151 -4.35 7.61 15.14
C LEU A 151 -4.86 8.90 15.81
N LEU A 152 -4.14 10.01 15.67
CA LEU A 152 -4.57 11.33 16.14
C LEU A 152 -5.86 11.77 15.43
N PHE A 153 -5.90 11.65 14.11
CA PHE A 153 -7.09 11.96 13.32
C PHE A 153 -8.23 10.97 13.59
N ALA A 154 -7.93 9.69 13.77
CA ALA A 154 -8.92 8.71 14.21
C ALA A 154 -9.49 9.03 15.60
N ARG A 155 -8.67 9.56 16.51
CA ARG A 155 -9.13 10.08 17.81
C ARG A 155 -10.03 11.29 17.65
N PHE A 156 -9.77 12.18 16.69
CA PHE A 156 -10.66 13.30 16.39
C PHE A 156 -12.02 12.82 15.87
N MET A 157 -12.02 11.83 14.97
CA MET A 157 -13.24 11.19 14.48
C MET A 157 -14.03 10.48 15.59
N ALA A 158 -13.34 9.76 16.49
CA ALA A 158 -13.97 9.05 17.60
C ALA A 158 -14.78 9.96 18.54
N ARG A 159 -14.41 11.25 18.67
CA ARG A 159 -15.20 12.23 19.43
C ARG A 159 -16.60 12.44 18.84
N TYR A 160 -16.76 12.27 17.53
CA TYR A 160 -18.05 12.36 16.84
C TYR A 160 -18.85 11.05 16.89
N ALA A 161 -18.22 9.92 17.26
CA ALA A 161 -18.88 8.62 17.36
C ALA A 161 -19.79 8.47 18.60
N LYS A 162 -19.95 9.52 19.43
CA LYS A 162 -20.78 9.53 20.66
C LYS A 162 -20.51 8.32 21.59
N GLY A 163 -19.26 7.89 21.70
CA GLY A 163 -18.86 6.76 22.55
C GLY A 163 -19.12 5.36 21.98
N ARG A 164 -19.57 5.24 20.73
CA ARG A 164 -19.81 3.94 20.07
C ARG A 164 -18.54 3.21 19.63
N ALA A 165 -17.44 3.93 19.44
CA ALA A 165 -16.19 3.35 18.99
C ALA A 165 -14.98 4.12 19.54
N GLY A 166 -13.92 3.40 19.90
CA GLY A 166 -12.63 3.97 20.31
C GLY A 166 -11.81 4.50 19.13
N ALA A 167 -10.74 5.24 19.40
CA ALA A 167 -9.85 5.77 18.35
C ALA A 167 -9.22 4.66 17.48
N LEU A 168 -8.75 3.58 18.11
CA LEU A 168 -8.18 2.43 17.39
C LEU A 168 -9.24 1.68 16.58
N GLU A 169 -10.46 1.58 17.09
CA GLU A 169 -11.58 0.94 16.38
C GLU A 169 -11.99 1.74 15.15
N ILE A 170 -12.08 3.07 15.28
CA ILE A 170 -12.27 3.96 14.13
C ILE A 170 -11.11 3.82 13.13
N ALA A 171 -9.87 3.77 13.60
CA ALA A 171 -8.72 3.55 12.73
C ALA A 171 -8.84 2.22 11.95
N ARG A 172 -9.25 1.13 12.59
CA ARG A 172 -9.50 -0.15 11.91
C ARG A 172 -10.62 -0.03 10.86
N ILE A 173 -11.75 0.59 11.21
CA ILE A 173 -12.89 0.77 10.30
C ILE A 173 -12.49 1.52 9.02
N PHE A 174 -11.65 2.55 9.15
CA PHE A 174 -11.21 3.37 8.01
C PHE A 174 -9.92 2.84 7.35
N GLY A 175 -9.28 1.81 7.87
CA GLY A 175 -7.98 1.32 7.39
C GLY A 175 -7.99 0.94 5.90
N PHE A 176 -9.04 0.26 5.43
CA PHE A 176 -9.15 -0.12 4.01
C PHE A 176 -9.36 1.06 3.06
N SER A 177 -9.88 2.19 3.55
CA SER A 177 -10.00 3.40 2.72
C SER A 177 -8.64 3.98 2.33
N LEU A 178 -7.56 3.60 3.01
CA LEU A 178 -6.19 4.06 2.71
C LEU A 178 -5.50 3.24 1.61
N ILE A 179 -5.94 2.00 1.35
CA ILE A 179 -5.31 1.10 0.37
C ILE A 179 -5.30 1.68 -1.05
N PRO A 180 -6.39 2.29 -1.58
CA PRO A 180 -6.35 2.91 -2.91
C PRO A 180 -5.27 3.98 -3.05
N ILE A 181 -5.02 4.76 -1.99
CA ILE A 181 -3.97 5.79 -1.97
C ILE A 181 -2.60 5.12 -2.06
N ALA A 182 -2.36 4.10 -1.22
CA ALA A 182 -1.11 3.35 -1.21
C ALA A 182 -0.79 2.74 -2.59
N LEU A 183 -1.79 2.10 -3.20
CA LEU A 183 -1.65 1.47 -4.52
C LEU A 183 -1.36 2.51 -5.61
N ALA A 184 -2.16 3.57 -5.69
CA ALA A 184 -2.01 4.60 -6.71
C ALA A 184 -0.65 5.28 -6.65
N TYR A 185 -0.21 5.63 -5.43
CA TYR A 185 1.09 6.28 -5.24
C TYR A 185 2.25 5.32 -5.52
N ASN A 186 2.15 4.05 -5.11
CA ASN A 186 3.15 3.03 -5.46
C ASN A 186 3.32 2.89 -6.98
N ILE A 187 2.22 2.80 -7.75
CA ILE A 187 2.28 2.73 -9.21
C ILE A 187 2.85 4.03 -9.79
N ALA A 188 2.32 5.18 -9.38
CA ALA A 188 2.73 6.49 -9.91
C ALA A 188 4.22 6.80 -9.67
N HIS A 189 4.77 6.29 -8.57
CA HIS A 189 6.16 6.46 -8.18
C HIS A 189 7.09 5.46 -8.89
N PHE A 190 6.73 4.18 -8.95
CA PHE A 190 7.61 3.14 -9.49
C PHE A 190 7.43 2.84 -10.99
N ILE A 191 6.47 3.48 -11.68
CA ILE A 191 6.24 3.22 -13.11
C ILE A 191 7.47 3.53 -13.98
N ASN A 192 8.22 4.59 -13.68
CA ASN A 192 9.43 4.90 -14.43
C ASN A 192 10.53 3.86 -14.19
N LEU A 193 10.70 3.44 -12.93
CA LEU A 193 11.62 2.38 -12.56
C LEU A 193 11.26 1.07 -13.28
N LEU A 194 9.99 0.71 -13.29
CA LEU A 194 9.49 -0.48 -13.98
C LEU A 194 9.76 -0.42 -15.50
N LEU A 195 9.52 0.73 -16.14
CA LEU A 195 9.68 0.89 -17.58
C LEU A 195 11.14 0.96 -18.02
N ILE A 196 12.03 1.55 -17.22
CA ILE A 196 13.45 1.69 -17.55
C ILE A 196 14.25 0.51 -17.01
N GLN A 197 14.28 0.32 -15.69
CA GLN A 197 15.08 -0.74 -15.06
C GLN A 197 14.50 -2.12 -15.31
N GLY A 198 13.19 -2.25 -15.53
CA GLY A 198 12.58 -3.52 -15.94
C GLY A 198 13.12 -4.05 -17.27
N GLN A 199 13.69 -3.19 -18.14
CA GLN A 199 14.34 -3.63 -19.36
C GLN A 199 15.61 -4.43 -19.11
N LEU A 200 16.23 -4.33 -17.92
CA LEU A 200 17.40 -5.15 -17.56
C LEU A 200 17.10 -6.66 -17.57
N ILE A 201 15.83 -7.05 -17.44
CA ILE A 201 15.42 -8.45 -17.59
C ILE A 201 15.79 -9.00 -18.98
N ILE A 202 15.84 -8.14 -20.02
CA ILE A 202 16.17 -8.53 -21.41
C ILE A 202 17.60 -9.07 -21.52
N PRO A 203 18.67 -8.31 -21.17
CA PRO A 203 20.03 -8.84 -21.19
C PRO A 203 20.25 -9.93 -20.14
N LEU A 204 19.69 -9.80 -18.93
CA LEU A 204 19.82 -10.81 -17.87
C LEU A 204 19.16 -12.16 -18.25
N SER A 205 18.15 -12.17 -19.11
CA SER A 205 17.56 -13.42 -19.60
C SER A 205 18.51 -14.20 -20.52
N SER A 206 19.42 -13.50 -21.22
CA SER A 206 20.43 -14.13 -22.08
C SER A 206 21.63 -14.65 -21.30
N ASP A 207 22.03 -13.96 -20.22
CA ASP A 207 23.12 -14.38 -19.33
C ASP A 207 22.73 -14.37 -17.84
N PRO A 208 21.82 -15.27 -17.39
CA PRO A 208 21.29 -15.23 -16.03
C PRO A 208 22.34 -15.54 -14.95
N PHE A 209 23.42 -16.22 -15.31
CA PHE A 209 24.48 -16.64 -14.39
C PHE A 209 25.80 -15.86 -14.58
N SER A 210 25.81 -14.87 -15.48
CA SER A 210 27.01 -14.12 -15.84
C SER A 210 28.15 -15.02 -16.38
N PHE A 211 27.81 -16.11 -17.06
CA PHE A 211 28.77 -17.03 -17.68
C PHE A 211 29.19 -16.61 -19.09
N GLY A 212 28.73 -15.45 -19.57
CA GLY A 212 28.94 -14.97 -20.93
C GLY A 212 28.05 -15.68 -21.95
N TRP A 213 26.91 -16.23 -21.50
CA TRP A 213 25.94 -16.84 -22.40
C TRP A 213 25.19 -15.78 -23.19
N ASP A 214 24.82 -16.11 -24.43
CA ASP A 214 23.94 -15.30 -25.25
C ASP A 214 22.78 -16.16 -25.76
N LEU A 215 21.93 -16.60 -24.83
CA LEU A 215 20.84 -17.54 -25.14
C LEU A 215 19.82 -16.97 -26.13
N PHE A 216 19.61 -15.66 -26.13
CA PHE A 216 18.59 -14.99 -26.94
C PHE A 216 19.13 -13.91 -27.89
N GLY A 217 20.45 -13.68 -27.95
CA GLY A 217 21.02 -12.62 -28.79
C GLY A 217 20.86 -11.22 -28.19
N THR A 218 20.65 -11.10 -26.86
CA THR A 218 20.24 -9.85 -26.20
C THR A 218 21.21 -9.32 -25.17
N VAL A 219 22.41 -9.89 -25.05
CA VAL A 219 23.44 -9.42 -24.09
C VAL A 219 23.81 -7.96 -24.31
N ASP A 220 23.88 -7.52 -25.58
CA ASP A 220 24.22 -6.13 -25.95
C ASP A 220 23.03 -5.16 -25.90
N TYR A 221 21.89 -5.57 -25.34
CA TYR A 221 20.71 -4.70 -25.23
C TYR A 221 20.98 -3.50 -24.31
N SER A 222 20.99 -2.30 -24.88
CA SER A 222 21.08 -1.04 -24.14
C SER A 222 19.72 -0.54 -23.67
N LEU A 223 19.64 0.01 -22.46
CA LEU A 223 18.42 0.58 -21.90
C LEU A 223 17.86 1.71 -22.79
N ASN A 224 16.59 1.59 -23.17
CA ASN A 224 15.86 2.65 -23.84
C ASN A 224 15.25 3.62 -22.82
N LEU A 225 15.97 4.69 -22.52
CA LEU A 225 15.52 5.78 -21.64
C LEU A 225 14.37 6.61 -22.25
N THR A 226 14.11 6.47 -23.55
CA THR A 226 13.05 7.21 -24.27
C THR A 226 11.75 6.41 -24.42
N ILE A 227 11.62 5.28 -23.71
CA ILE A 227 10.44 4.42 -23.76
C ILE A 227 9.13 5.15 -23.45
N ILE A 228 9.17 6.18 -22.59
CA ILE A 228 8.03 7.01 -22.25
C ILE A 228 8.42 8.49 -22.21
N ASN A 229 7.55 9.35 -22.74
CA ASN A 229 7.74 10.80 -22.67
C ASN A 229 7.56 11.29 -21.21
N PRO A 230 8.50 12.07 -20.64
CA PRO A 230 8.40 12.57 -19.27
C PRO A 230 7.11 13.36 -18.99
N ARG A 231 6.58 14.07 -19.99
CA ARG A 231 5.30 14.79 -19.86
C ARG A 231 4.12 13.83 -19.72
N VAL A 232 4.09 12.76 -20.52
CA VAL A 232 3.03 11.74 -20.45
C VAL A 232 3.11 11.02 -19.11
N LEU A 233 4.32 10.66 -18.68
CA LEU A 233 4.58 10.07 -17.36
C LEU A 233 4.00 10.94 -16.24
N TRP A 234 4.29 12.25 -16.26
CA TRP A 234 3.76 13.18 -15.25
C TRP A 234 2.23 13.21 -15.21
N PHE A 235 1.57 13.36 -16.37
CA PHE A 235 0.10 13.35 -16.43
C PHE A 235 -0.49 12.02 -15.96
N LEU A 236 0.14 10.91 -16.31
CA LEU A 236 -0.27 9.57 -15.87
C LEU A 236 -0.16 9.42 -14.35
N SER A 237 0.97 9.83 -13.76
CA SER A 237 1.17 9.79 -12.30
C SER A 237 0.15 10.66 -11.56
N VAL A 238 -0.11 11.88 -12.04
CA VAL A 238 -1.14 12.76 -11.46
C VAL A 238 -2.53 12.12 -11.57
N ALA A 239 -2.90 11.59 -12.73
CA ALA A 239 -4.19 10.94 -12.93
C ALA A 239 -4.37 9.73 -12.00
N LEU A 240 -3.35 8.87 -11.87
CA LEU A 240 -3.37 7.72 -10.97
C LEU A 240 -3.59 8.15 -9.51
N ILE A 241 -2.85 9.15 -9.02
CA ILE A 241 -2.96 9.63 -7.64
C ILE A 241 -4.34 10.21 -7.38
N VAL A 242 -4.87 11.05 -8.28
CA VAL A 242 -6.20 11.63 -8.13
C VAL A 242 -7.27 10.54 -8.12
N LEU A 243 -7.21 9.57 -9.04
CA LEU A 243 -8.14 8.44 -9.07
C LEU A 243 -8.08 7.60 -7.79
N GLY A 244 -6.88 7.29 -7.30
CA GLY A 244 -6.69 6.58 -6.03
C GLY A 244 -7.33 7.32 -4.85
N HIS A 245 -7.17 8.65 -4.80
CA HIS A 245 -7.80 9.46 -3.74
C HIS A 245 -9.31 9.52 -3.85
N VAL A 246 -9.87 9.64 -5.06
CA VAL A 246 -11.33 9.61 -5.27
C VAL A 246 -11.92 8.31 -4.76
N LEU A 247 -11.29 7.17 -5.08
CA LEU A 247 -11.70 5.85 -4.59
C LEU A 247 -11.57 5.74 -3.06
N ALA A 248 -10.49 6.27 -2.49
CA ALA A 248 -10.28 6.31 -1.04
C ALA A 248 -11.34 7.13 -0.31
N VAL A 249 -11.67 8.31 -0.82
CA VAL A 249 -12.74 9.17 -0.26
C VAL A 249 -14.09 8.48 -0.36
N TYR A 250 -14.37 7.79 -1.48
CA TYR A 250 -15.59 7.01 -1.65
C TYR A 250 -15.70 5.88 -0.60
N LEU A 251 -14.65 5.07 -0.43
CA LEU A 251 -14.61 4.01 0.58
C LEU A 251 -14.69 4.55 2.01
N ALA A 252 -14.02 5.67 2.30
CA ALA A 252 -14.11 6.35 3.59
C ALA A 252 -15.53 6.86 3.85
N HIS A 253 -16.23 7.35 2.82
CA HIS A 253 -17.63 7.76 2.95
C HIS A 253 -18.54 6.57 3.24
N LEU A 254 -18.37 5.45 2.55
CA LEU A 254 -19.11 4.21 2.83
C LEU A 254 -18.87 3.73 4.27
N ALA A 255 -17.62 3.75 4.75
CA ALA A 255 -17.28 3.41 6.12
C ALA A 255 -17.91 4.39 7.13
N ALA A 256 -17.90 5.69 6.82
CA ALA A 256 -18.52 6.71 7.67
C ALA A 256 -20.04 6.55 7.77
N VAL A 257 -20.75 6.27 6.67
CA VAL A 257 -22.20 6.04 6.66
C VAL A 257 -22.58 4.81 7.48
N ARG A 258 -21.75 3.75 7.49
CA ARG A 258 -21.98 2.54 8.31
C ARG A 258 -21.73 2.78 9.80
N THR A 259 -20.80 3.68 10.13
CA THR A 259 -20.34 3.91 11.51
C THR A 259 -21.14 4.98 12.22
N PHE A 260 -21.42 6.08 11.52
CA PHE A 260 -22.14 7.23 12.05
C PHE A 260 -23.59 7.16 11.56
N GLY A 261 -24.54 6.91 12.47
CA GLY A 261 -25.95 6.70 12.06
C GLY A 261 -26.62 7.95 11.47
N ASP A 262 -26.43 9.13 12.08
CA ASP A 262 -27.10 10.37 11.67
C ASP A 262 -26.31 11.08 10.56
N ARG A 263 -26.99 11.54 9.49
CA ARG A 263 -26.35 12.26 8.36
C ARG A 263 -25.44 13.41 8.79
N VAL A 264 -25.85 14.18 9.81
CA VAL A 264 -25.06 15.32 10.33
C VAL A 264 -23.78 14.83 11.02
N THR A 265 -23.86 13.71 11.75
CA THR A 265 -22.71 13.11 12.41
C THR A 265 -21.77 12.42 11.41
N VAL A 266 -22.30 11.81 10.34
CA VAL A 266 -21.50 11.31 9.20
C VAL A 266 -20.66 12.44 8.62
N MET A 267 -21.30 13.54 8.22
CA MET A 267 -20.62 14.66 7.57
C MET A 267 -19.55 15.28 8.48
N LYS A 268 -19.90 15.58 9.74
CA LYS A 268 -18.95 16.16 10.70
C LYS A 268 -17.84 15.19 11.11
N GLY A 269 -18.16 13.91 11.25
CA GLY A 269 -17.22 12.86 11.65
C GLY A 269 -16.23 12.49 10.55
N GLN A 270 -16.59 12.68 9.27
CA GLN A 270 -15.70 12.38 8.14
C GLN A 270 -14.69 13.51 7.86
N TYR A 271 -14.97 14.76 8.24
CA TYR A 271 -14.09 15.89 7.93
C TYR A 271 -12.62 15.70 8.35
N PRO A 272 -12.30 15.22 9.57
CA PRO A 272 -10.91 14.98 9.93
C PRO A 272 -10.19 14.05 8.95
N MET A 273 -10.82 12.93 8.56
CA MET A 273 -10.21 11.98 7.62
C MET A 273 -10.06 12.59 6.22
N LEU A 274 -11.09 13.32 5.76
CA LEU A 274 -11.03 14.01 4.46
C LEU A 274 -9.88 15.03 4.43
N THR A 275 -9.72 15.82 5.49
CA THR A 275 -8.60 16.75 5.63
C THR A 275 -7.26 16.02 5.57
N LEU A 276 -7.12 14.92 6.31
CA LEU A 276 -5.90 14.10 6.29
C LEU A 276 -5.58 13.60 4.87
N MET A 277 -6.59 13.05 4.17
CA MET A 277 -6.44 12.55 2.81
C MET A 277 -6.02 13.66 1.83
N VAL A 278 -6.66 14.84 1.89
CA VAL A 278 -6.32 15.97 1.00
C VAL A 278 -4.91 16.50 1.26
N VAL A 279 -4.53 16.66 2.53
CA VAL A 279 -3.17 17.07 2.91
C VAL A 279 -2.15 16.06 2.38
N TYR A 280 -2.42 14.77 2.51
CA TYR A 280 -1.58 13.73 1.95
C TYR A 280 -1.48 13.80 0.43
N THR A 281 -2.57 14.10 -0.29
CA THR A 281 -2.54 14.31 -1.74
C THR A 281 -1.62 15.45 -2.13
N VAL A 282 -1.72 16.58 -1.44
CA VAL A 282 -0.89 17.77 -1.71
C VAL A 282 0.58 17.43 -1.48
N ILE A 283 0.92 16.75 -0.38
CA ILE A 283 2.28 16.31 -0.10
C ILE A 283 2.77 15.33 -1.17
N SER A 284 1.97 14.34 -1.56
CA SER A 284 2.35 13.32 -2.55
C SER A 284 2.62 13.94 -3.93
N LEU A 285 1.76 14.86 -4.37
CA LEU A 285 1.95 15.60 -5.61
C LEU A 285 3.16 16.53 -5.55
N TRP A 286 3.41 17.15 -4.39
CA TRP A 286 4.60 17.97 -4.18
C TRP A 286 5.88 17.15 -4.28
N ILE A 287 5.93 15.95 -3.67
CA ILE A 287 7.07 15.02 -3.75
C ILE A 287 7.36 14.64 -5.19
N ILE A 288 6.34 14.20 -5.96
CA ILE A 288 6.53 13.81 -7.37
C ILE A 288 6.92 14.99 -8.27
N ALA A 289 6.56 16.21 -7.88
CA ALA A 289 6.96 17.41 -8.61
C ALA A 289 8.40 17.87 -8.30
N GLN A 290 9.06 17.31 -7.28
CA GLN A 290 10.43 17.67 -6.97
C GLN A 290 11.42 17.10 -8.00
N PRO A 291 12.51 17.82 -8.30
CA PRO A 291 13.62 17.24 -9.03
C PRO A 291 14.26 16.13 -8.17
N ILE A 292 14.46 14.96 -8.79
CA ILE A 292 15.15 13.85 -8.15
C ILE A 292 16.63 14.22 -8.04
N ILE A 293 17.18 14.18 -6.83
CA ILE A 293 18.62 14.31 -6.59
C ILE A 293 19.16 12.90 -6.35
N GLU A 294 19.88 12.37 -7.34
CA GLU A 294 20.74 11.18 -7.22
C GLU A 294 22.21 11.60 -7.30
#